data_AF-A0A8E0VN37-F1
#
_entry.id   AF-A0A8E0VN37-F1
#
_cell.length_a   1.000
_cell.length_b   1.000
_cell.length_c   1.000
_cell.angle_alpha   90.00
_cell.angle_beta   90.00
_cell.angle_gamma   90.00
#
_symmetry.space_group_name_H-M   'P 1'
#
loop_
_entity.id
_entity.type
_entity.pdbx_description
1 polymer ?
#
loop_
_entity_poly.entity_id
_entity_poly.type
_entity_poly.pdbx_seq_one_letter_code
_entity_poly.pdbx_strand_id
1 'polypeptide(L)'
;MDSSCLTKGALWGTCCGVLLGAGDFMWYCRVRRSVAIGFLSFLAVSYGVSATCQLKRPYIGKGRPTFAEYKAELDNSLGSRG
;
A
#
# COMPACT_ATOMS: atom_id res chain seq x y z
N MET A 1 3.61 -4.23 -17.97
CA MET A 1 2.66 -4.14 -16.83
C MET A 1 2.77 -5.40 -15.99
N ASP A 2 3.32 -5.37 -14.77
CA ASP A 2 2.60 -5.02 -13.52
C ASP A 2 1.49 -5.98 -13.09
N SER A 3 1.25 -7.09 -13.80
CA SER A 3 0.24 -8.07 -13.42
C SER A 3 0.42 -8.56 -11.98
N SER A 4 1.64 -8.85 -11.53
CA SER A 4 1.89 -9.30 -10.16
C SER A 4 1.65 -8.22 -9.09
N CYS A 5 1.82 -6.94 -9.42
CA CYS A 5 1.66 -5.82 -8.48
C CYS A 5 0.20 -5.42 -8.34
N LEU A 6 -0.51 -5.35 -9.47
CA LEU A 6 -1.95 -5.08 -9.49
C LEU A 6 -2.73 -6.22 -8.80
N THR A 7 -2.37 -7.49 -9.08
CA THR A 7 -3.02 -8.65 -8.46
C THR A 7 -2.71 -8.73 -6.96
N LYS A 8 -1.49 -8.42 -6.52
CA LYS A 8 -1.17 -8.32 -5.08
C LYS A 8 -1.92 -7.17 -4.42
N GLY A 9 -1.99 -6.00 -5.06
CA GLY A 9 -2.75 -4.87 -4.54
C GLY A 9 -4.23 -5.21 -4.37
N ALA A 10 -4.84 -5.83 -5.38
CA ALA A 10 -6.22 -6.29 -5.31
C ALA A 10 -6.43 -7.35 -4.22
N LEU A 11 -5.55 -8.35 -4.10
CA LEU A 11 -5.66 -9.42 -3.10
C LEU A 11 -5.54 -8.90 -1.67
N TRP A 12 -4.51 -8.10 -1.39
CA TRP A 12 -4.28 -7.53 -0.05
C TRP A 12 -5.31 -6.46 0.28
N GLY A 13 -5.66 -5.63 -0.70
CA GLY A 13 -6.71 -4.62 -0.54
C GLY A 13 -8.06 -5.25 -0.24
N THR A 14 -8.45 -6.29 -0.97
CA THR A 14 -9.75 -6.96 -0.75
C THR A 14 -9.79 -7.64 0.60
N CYS A 15 -8.71 -8.35 0.98
CA CYS A 15 -8.61 -9.00 2.29
C CYS A 15 -8.75 -7.99 3.44
N CYS A 16 -8.01 -6.88 3.40
CA CYS A 16 -8.09 -5.83 4.42
C CYS A 16 -9.46 -5.13 4.45
N GLY A 17 -10.03 -4.84 3.27
CA GLY A 17 -11.34 -4.21 3.16
C GLY A 17 -12.47 -5.07 3.75
N VAL A 18 -12.46 -6.36 3.45
CA VAL A 18 -13.46 -7.30 3.99
C VAL A 18 -13.30 -7.47 5.50
N LEU A 19 -12.08 -7.63 6.02
CA LEU A 19 -11.83 -7.81 7.46
C LEU A 19 -12.24 -6.57 8.27
N LEU A 20 -11.86 -5.37 7.83
CA LEU A 20 -12.20 -4.12 8.53
C LEU A 20 -13.68 -3.78 8.40
N GLY A 21 -14.29 -4.03 7.23
CA GLY A 21 -15.73 -3.89 7.05
C GLY A 21 -16.52 -4.87 7.92
N ALA A 22 -16.13 -6.14 7.96
CA ALA A 22 -16.77 -7.14 8.82
C ALA A 22 -16.59 -6.82 10.31
N GLY A 23 -15.40 -6.37 10.72
CA GLY A 23 -15.13 -5.95 12.09
C GLY A 23 -15.98 -4.77 12.54
N ASP A 24 -16.09 -3.72 11.73
CA ASP A 24 -16.95 -2.56 12.03
C ASP A 24 -18.43 -2.96 12.05
N PHE A 25 -18.83 -3.89 11.18
CA PHE A 25 -20.20 -4.40 11.18
C PHE A 25 -20.53 -5.20 12.44
N MET A 26 -19.63 -6.08 12.89
CA MET A 26 -19.81 -6.82 14.15
C MET A 26 -19.85 -5.90 15.37
N TRP A 27 -19.16 -4.76 15.33
CA TRP A 27 -19.11 -3.83 16.46
C TRP A 27 -20.31 -2.87 16.52
N TYR A 28 -20.72 -2.29 15.39
CA TYR A 28 -21.75 -1.25 15.35
C TYR A 28 -23.08 -1.69 14.70
N CYS A 29 -23.14 -2.89 14.10
CA CYS A 29 -24.30 -3.41 13.35
C CYS A 29 -24.84 -2.45 12.26
N ARG A 30 -24.01 -1.55 11.74
CA ARG A 30 -24.40 -0.53 10.74
C ARG A 30 -23.80 -0.80 9.37
N VAL A 31 -24.51 -1.57 8.56
CA VAL A 31 -24.11 -1.99 7.20
C VAL A 31 -23.48 -0.86 6.36
N ARG A 32 -24.15 0.31 6.26
CA ARG A 32 -23.69 1.41 5.40
C ARG A 32 -22.31 1.95 5.78
N ARG A 33 -22.05 2.08 7.09
CA ARG A 33 -20.77 2.58 7.61
C ARG A 33 -19.66 1.55 7.39
N SER A 34 -19.98 0.29 7.66
CA SER A 34 -19.04 -0.81 7.56
C SER A 34 -18.60 -1.07 6.12
N VAL A 35 -19.52 -0.97 5.15
CA VAL A 35 -19.19 -1.03 3.71
C VAL A 35 -18.26 0.12 3.30
N ALA A 36 -18.52 1.34 3.78
CA ALA A 36 -17.67 2.50 3.47
C ALA A 36 -16.25 2.35 4.03
N ILE A 37 -16.12 1.85 5.27
CA ILE A 37 -14.82 1.58 5.90
C ILE A 37 -14.06 0.48 5.13
N GLY A 38 -14.76 -0.60 4.75
CA GLY A 38 -14.16 -1.66 3.96
C GLY A 38 -13.65 -1.18 2.60
N PHE A 39 -14.43 -0.32 1.92
CA PHE A 39 -14.03 0.25 0.63
C PHE A 39 -12.84 1.22 0.75
N LEU A 40 -12.84 2.10 1.75
CA LEU A 40 -11.72 3.02 2.00
C LEU A 40 -10.43 2.24 2.31
N SER A 41 -10.54 1.17 3.08
CA SER A 41 -9.41 0.29 3.41
C SER A 41 -8.88 -0.44 2.18
N PHE A 42 -9.77 -0.94 1.30
CA PHE A 42 -9.38 -1.52 0.02
C PHE A 42 -8.58 -0.55 -0.84
N LEU A 43 -9.06 0.69 -0.98
CA LEU A 43 -8.38 1.72 -1.78
C LEU A 43 -7.02 2.08 -1.20
N ALA A 44 -6.94 2.30 0.12
CA ALA A 44 -5.70 2.67 0.80
C ALA A 44 -4.62 1.59 0.64
N VAL A 45 -4.97 0.32 0.86
CA VAL A 45 -4.03 -0.80 0.76
C VAL A 45 -3.66 -1.06 -0.70
N SER A 46 -4.60 -1.01 -1.64
CA SER A 46 -4.31 -1.19 -3.07
C SER A 46 -3.35 -0.10 -3.59
N TYR A 47 -3.55 1.15 -3.16
CA TYR A 47 -2.65 2.26 -3.48
C TYR A 47 -1.28 2.09 -2.83
N GLY A 48 -1.23 1.72 -1.55
CA GLY A 48 0.02 1.46 -0.83
C GLY A 48 0.85 0.32 -1.45
N VAL A 49 0.20 -0.78 -1.85
CA VAL A 49 0.85 -1.89 -2.56
C VAL A 49 1.33 -1.46 -3.94
N SER A 50 0.57 -0.63 -4.65
CA SER A 50 0.98 -0.08 -5.95
C SER A 50 2.20 0.85 -5.81
N ALA A 51 2.19 1.75 -4.82
CA ALA A 51 3.31 2.65 -4.52
C ALA A 51 4.58 1.88 -4.11
N THR A 52 4.45 0.87 -3.24
CA THR A 52 5.58 0.01 -2.84
C THR A 52 6.11 -0.85 -3.99
N CYS A 53 5.24 -1.27 -4.91
CA CYS A 53 5.67 -1.95 -6.14
C CYS A 53 6.44 -1.02 -7.09
N GLN A 54 5.98 0.23 -7.26
CA GLN A 54 6.72 1.23 -8.04
C GLN A 54 8.06 1.58 -7.39
N LEU A 55 8.11 1.66 -6.06
CA LEU A 55 9.36 1.83 -5.31
C LEU A 55 10.29 0.64 -5.45
N LYS A 56 9.81 -0.61 -5.55
CA LYS A 56 10.68 -1.79 -5.72
C LYS A 56 11.27 -1.92 -7.12
N ARG A 57 10.61 -1.38 -8.15
CA ARG A 57 11.09 -1.47 -9.54
C ARG A 57 12.44 -0.80 -9.83
N PRO A 58 12.78 0.38 -9.31
CA PRO A 58 14.13 0.93 -9.48
C PRO A 58 15.22 0.07 -8.81
N TYR A 59 14.89 -0.75 -7.81
CA TYR A 59 15.85 -1.59 -7.08
C TYR A 59 16.09 -2.98 -7.66
N ILE A 60 15.37 -3.39 -8.72
CA ILE A 60 15.54 -4.71 -9.34
C ILE A 60 16.55 -4.67 -10.51
N GLY A 61 16.84 -3.48 -11.05
CA GLY A 61 17.84 -3.28 -12.12
C GLY A 61 19.21 -2.78 -11.65
N LYS A 62 19.31 -2.27 -10.42
CA LYS A 62 20.58 -1.86 -9.80
C LYS A 62 20.82 -2.76 -8.60
N GLY A 63 22.00 -3.39 -8.53
CA GLY A 63 22.39 -4.29 -7.45
C GLY A 63 22.02 -3.71 -6.08
N ARG A 64 21.56 -4.58 -5.16
CA ARG A 64 21.04 -4.23 -3.84
C ARG A 64 21.82 -3.06 -3.22
N PRO A 65 21.25 -1.84 -3.16
CA PRO A 65 21.92 -0.77 -2.45
C PRO A 65 21.91 -1.12 -0.97
N THR A 66 23.06 -0.95 -0.33
CA THR A 66 23.14 -1.15 1.12
C THR A 66 22.30 -0.10 1.84
N PHE A 67 21.87 -0.39 3.08
CA PHE A 67 20.98 0.49 3.86
C PHE A 67 21.50 1.94 3.96
N ALA A 68 22.81 2.14 3.86
CA ALA A 68 23.46 3.44 3.82
C ALA A 68 23.17 4.25 2.54
N GLU A 69 23.14 3.63 1.36
CA GLU A 69 22.81 4.29 0.09
C GLU A 69 21.32 4.68 0.05
N TYR A 70 20.44 3.82 0.57
CA TYR A 70 19.01 4.14 0.67
C TYR A 70 18.77 5.34 1.60
N LYS A 71 19.48 5.42 2.72
CA LYS A 71 19.38 6.56 3.64
C LYS A 71 19.91 7.86 3.02
N ALA A 72 21.06 7.80 2.34
CA ALA A 72 21.64 8.97 1.68
C ALA A 72 20.74 9.53 0.57
N GLU A 73 20.08 8.66 -0.21
CA GLU A 73 19.17 9.11 -1.27
C GLU A 73 17.83 9.65 -0.72
N LEU A 74 17.39 9.12 0.43
CA LEU A 74 16.24 9.66 1.17
C LEU A 74 16.53 11.05 1.75
N ASP A 75 17.72 11.22 2.35
CA ASP A 75 18.16 12.50 2.92
C ASP A 75 18.35 13.56 1.81
N ASN A 76 18.86 13.17 0.64
CA ASN A 76 19.01 14.09 -0.50
C ASN A 76 17.66 14.51 -1.10
N SER A 77 16.70 13.58 -1.16
CA SER A 77 15.35 13.87 -1.65
C SER A 77 14.54 14.76 -0.69
N LEU A 78 14.81 14.66 0.62
CA LEU A 78 14.22 15.54 1.64
C LEU A 78 14.91 16.91 1.70
N GLY A 79 16.22 16.96 1.48
CA GLY A 79 16.99 18.21 1.42
C GLY A 79 16.65 19.10 0.23
N SER A 80 16.21 18.53 -0.91
CA SER A 80 15.81 19.28 -2.10
C SER A 80 14.41 19.93 -2.01
N ARG A 81 13.73 19.84 -0.86
CA ARG A 81 12.41 20.45 -0.61
C ARG A 81 12.42 21.61 0.39
N GLY A 82 13.59 22.01 0.89
CA GLY A 82 13.82 23.23 1.68
C GLY A 82 14.48 24.30 0.83
#